data_AF-A0ABD5A046-F1
#
_entry.id   AF-A0ABD5A046-F1
#
_cell.length_a   1.000
_cell.length_b   1.000
_cell.length_c   1.000
_cell.angle_alpha   90.00
_cell.angle_beta   90.00
_cell.angle_gamma   90.00
#
_symmetry.space_group_name_H-M   'P 1'
#
loop_
_entity.id
_entity.type
_entity.pdbx_description
1 polymer ?
#
loop_
_entity_poly.entity_id
_entity_poly.type
_entity_poly.pdbx_seq_one_letter_code
_entity_poly.pdbx_strand_id
1 'polypeptide(L)'
;MKNLGITMDLFNNQQARDAAIKAMHEYHLAYKAGQSIDTTEVKQSLKKLSQSDRTFMFIVGNTSNPLVAIPSINYDIKKNTLNKLIMAYFYFKKETENKMDRQILVVQADNFYKSVALNK
;
A
#
# COMPACT_ATOMS: atom_id res chain seq x y z
N MET A 1 -8.28 29.00 14.24
CA MET A 1 -8.79 28.41 12.99
C MET A 1 -7.73 27.67 12.15
N LYS A 2 -6.44 28.05 12.14
CA LYS A 2 -5.36 27.33 11.40
C LYS A 2 -5.18 25.84 11.77
N ASN A 3 -5.36 25.47 13.04
CA ASN A 3 -5.15 24.07 13.46
C ASN A 3 -6.21 23.09 12.95
N LEU A 4 -7.47 23.53 12.78
CA LEU A 4 -8.55 22.65 12.32
C LEU A 4 -8.37 22.21 10.85
N GLY A 5 -7.86 23.10 9.99
CA GLY A 5 -7.53 22.75 8.60
C GLY A 5 -6.43 21.71 8.50
N ILE A 6 -5.35 21.89 9.27
CA ILE A 6 -4.22 20.94 9.30
C ILE A 6 -4.67 19.56 9.83
N THR A 7 -5.49 19.52 10.89
CA THR A 7 -6.01 18.26 11.43
C THR A 7 -6.92 17.54 10.42
N MET A 8 -7.76 18.28 9.70
CA MET A 8 -8.67 17.71 8.69
C MET A 8 -7.90 17.18 7.48
N ASP A 9 -6.87 17.90 7.01
CA ASP A 9 -6.01 17.43 5.92
C ASP A 9 -5.22 16.17 6.29
N LEU A 10 -4.70 16.10 7.52
CA LEU A 10 -4.03 14.90 8.03
C LEU A 10 -4.99 13.70 8.12
N PHE A 11 -6.20 13.93 8.59
CA PHE A 11 -7.25 12.90 8.68
C PHE A 11 -7.67 12.40 7.30
N ASN A 12 -7.92 13.30 6.34
CA ASN A 12 -8.27 12.95 4.97
C ASN A 12 -7.14 12.16 4.28
N ASN A 13 -5.88 12.55 4.52
CA ASN A 13 -4.73 11.81 4.01
C ASN A 13 -4.65 10.41 4.61
N GLN A 14 -4.89 10.25 5.91
CA GLN A 14 -4.93 8.95 6.56
C GLN A 14 -6.02 8.05 5.96
N GLN A 15 -7.25 8.56 5.80
CA GLN A 15 -8.33 7.80 5.17
C GLN A 15 -8.02 7.38 3.73
N ALA A 16 -7.43 8.28 2.94
CA ALA A 16 -7.04 7.96 1.56
C ALA A 16 -5.99 6.83 1.51
N ARG A 17 -5.02 6.85 2.43
CA ARG A 17 -4.01 5.79 2.57
C ARG A 17 -4.65 4.45 2.95
N ASP A 18 -5.53 4.45 3.95
CA ASP A 18 -6.22 3.24 4.41
C ASP A 18 -7.10 2.63 3.31
N ALA A 19 -7.83 3.46 2.56
CA ALA A 19 -8.63 3.02 1.43
C ALA A 19 -7.78 2.41 0.29
N ALA A 20 -6.62 2.99 0.00
CA ALA A 20 -5.70 2.46 -1.00
C ALA A 20 -5.08 1.12 -0.55
N ILE A 21 -4.67 1.00 0.72
CA ILE A 21 -4.16 -0.24 1.28
C ILE A 21 -5.23 -1.34 1.23
N LYS A 22 -6.48 -1.01 1.58
CA LYS A 22 -7.60 -1.96 1.51
C LYS A 22 -7.84 -2.47 0.09
N ALA A 23 -7.93 -1.57 -0.89
CA ALA A 23 -8.13 -1.96 -2.29
C ALA A 23 -7.01 -2.88 -2.81
N MET A 24 -5.76 -2.62 -2.42
CA MET A 24 -4.62 -3.48 -2.79
C MET A 24 -4.64 -4.83 -2.07
N HIS A 25 -5.17 -4.90 -0.85
CA HIS A 25 -5.38 -6.17 -0.15
C HIS A 25 -6.49 -7.00 -0.82
N GLU A 26 -7.60 -6.39 -1.21
CA GLU A 26 -8.69 -7.08 -1.92
C GLU A 26 -8.21 -7.61 -3.28
N TYR A 27 -7.39 -6.83 -3.99
CA TYR A 27 -6.69 -7.28 -5.19
C TYR A 27 -5.81 -8.51 -4.91
N HIS A 28 -4.99 -8.46 -3.85
CA HIS A 28 -4.14 -9.59 -3.45
C HIS A 28 -4.95 -10.87 -3.16
N LEU A 29 -6.08 -10.76 -2.46
CA LEU A 29 -6.95 -11.91 -2.15
C LEU A 29 -7.48 -12.57 -3.43
N ALA A 30 -7.89 -11.77 -4.41
CA ALA A 30 -8.34 -12.28 -5.70
C ALA A 30 -7.17 -12.88 -6.53
N TYR A 31 -5.98 -12.27 -6.45
CA TYR A 31 -4.76 -12.74 -7.14
C TYR A 31 -4.33 -14.10 -6.62
N LYS A 32 -4.35 -14.26 -5.31
CA LYS A 32 -4.14 -15.52 -4.61
C LYS A 32 -5.13 -16.59 -5.07
N ALA A 33 -6.41 -16.24 -5.21
CA ALA A 33 -7.46 -17.16 -5.69
C ALA A 33 -7.35 -17.49 -7.20
N GLY A 34 -6.49 -16.83 -7.96
CA GLY A 34 -6.33 -17.06 -9.40
C GLY A 34 -7.47 -16.51 -10.25
N GLN A 35 -8.19 -15.53 -9.73
CA GLN A 35 -9.25 -14.85 -10.46
C GLN A 35 -8.65 -13.88 -11.49
N SER A 36 -9.41 -13.52 -12.52
CA SER A 36 -9.11 -12.38 -13.39
C SER A 36 -9.57 -11.11 -12.67
N ILE A 37 -8.68 -10.13 -12.50
CA ILE A 37 -8.88 -9.05 -11.52
C ILE A 37 -8.75 -7.71 -12.18
N ASP A 38 -9.81 -6.91 -12.06
CA ASP A 38 -9.81 -5.52 -12.46
C ASP A 38 -8.95 -4.69 -11.48
N THR A 39 -8.12 -3.80 -12.04
CA THR A 39 -7.29 -2.86 -11.27
C THR A 39 -7.96 -1.50 -11.08
N THR A 40 -9.19 -1.31 -11.58
CA THR A 40 -9.91 -0.04 -11.56
C THR A 40 -10.06 0.52 -10.15
N GLU A 41 -10.47 -0.32 -9.19
CA GLU A 41 -10.66 0.12 -7.80
C GLU A 41 -9.35 0.57 -7.15
N VAL A 42 -8.27 -0.19 -7.35
CA VAL A 42 -6.92 0.21 -6.91
C VAL A 42 -6.48 1.52 -7.57
N LYS A 43 -6.68 1.66 -8.88
CA LYS A 43 -6.32 2.91 -9.59
C LYS A 43 -7.11 4.11 -9.09
N GLN A 44 -8.40 3.95 -8.77
CA GLN A 44 -9.24 5.01 -8.23
C GLN A 44 -8.83 5.42 -6.82
N SER A 45 -8.48 4.46 -5.96
CA SER A 45 -8.01 4.74 -4.60
C SER A 45 -6.67 5.46 -4.61
N LEU A 46 -5.73 5.06 -5.47
CA LEU A 46 -4.44 5.74 -5.65
C LEU A 46 -4.56 7.20 -6.11
N LYS A 47 -5.59 7.55 -6.90
CA LYS A 47 -5.84 8.94 -7.34
C LYS A 47 -6.23 9.86 -6.18
N LYS A 48 -6.78 9.32 -5.09
CA LYS A 48 -7.22 10.09 -3.92
C LYS A 48 -6.06 10.45 -2.97
N LEU A 49 -4.89 9.82 -3.13
CA LEU A 49 -3.72 10.11 -2.33
C LEU A 49 -3.16 11.51 -2.60
N SER A 50 -2.48 12.09 -1.62
CA SER A 50 -1.72 13.32 -1.81
C SER A 50 -0.62 13.16 -2.88
N GLN A 51 -0.20 14.27 -3.49
CA GLN A 51 0.89 14.24 -4.47
C GLN A 51 2.18 13.69 -3.87
N SER A 52 2.51 14.07 -2.64
CA SER A 52 3.70 13.57 -1.93
C SER A 52 3.64 12.05 -1.75
N ASP A 53 2.51 11.51 -1.30
CA ASP A 53 2.36 10.05 -1.14
C ASP A 53 2.54 9.32 -2.46
N ARG A 54 1.90 9.80 -3.54
CA ARG A 54 2.06 9.20 -4.87
C ARG A 54 3.51 9.21 -5.36
N THR A 55 4.22 10.33 -5.15
CA THR A 55 5.64 10.44 -5.52
C THR A 55 6.51 9.47 -4.73
N PHE A 56 6.32 9.40 -3.40
CA PHE A 56 7.07 8.46 -2.55
C PHE A 56 6.81 7.00 -2.93
N MET A 57 5.54 6.64 -3.15
CA MET A 57 5.17 5.29 -3.59
C MET A 57 5.78 4.93 -4.95
N PHE A 58 5.77 5.86 -5.90
CA PHE A 58 6.37 5.62 -7.21
C PHE A 58 7.87 5.36 -7.09
N ILE A 59 8.59 6.17 -6.31
CA ILE A 59 10.04 5.99 -6.11
C ILE A 59 10.33 4.64 -5.44
N VAL A 60 9.65 4.34 -4.33
CA VAL A 60 9.96 3.14 -3.53
C VAL A 60 9.40 1.86 -4.14
N GLY A 61 8.20 1.89 -4.72
CA GLY A 61 7.57 0.74 -5.38
C GLY A 61 8.29 0.28 -6.65
N ASN A 62 9.17 1.10 -7.22
CA ASN A 62 10.06 0.71 -8.31
C ASN A 62 11.35 0.01 -7.85
N THR A 63 11.62 -0.05 -6.55
CA THR A 63 12.84 -0.68 -6.02
C THR A 63 12.73 -2.21 -5.99
N SER A 64 13.87 -2.90 -5.99
CA SER A 64 13.94 -4.34 -5.77
C SER A 64 13.70 -4.73 -4.32
N ASN A 65 14.02 -3.83 -3.37
CA ASN A 65 13.83 -4.02 -1.95
C ASN A 65 13.28 -2.73 -1.30
N PRO A 66 11.95 -2.61 -1.11
CA PRO A 66 11.33 -1.41 -0.56
C PRO A 66 11.75 -1.15 0.89
N LEU A 67 12.17 -2.18 1.64
CA LEU A 67 12.63 -2.02 3.03
C LEU A 67 13.92 -1.21 3.13
N VAL A 68 14.75 -1.20 2.07
CA VAL A 68 15.97 -0.38 2.01
C VAL A 68 15.65 1.09 1.71
N ALA A 69 14.53 1.35 1.04
CA ALA A 69 14.13 2.67 0.58
C ALA A 69 13.04 3.35 1.43
N ILE A 70 12.43 2.62 2.37
CA ILE A 70 11.58 3.21 3.41
C ILE A 70 12.48 4.01 4.35
N PRO A 71 12.25 5.33 4.55
CA PRO A 71 13.05 6.13 5.46
C PRO A 71 13.07 5.48 6.86
N SER A 72 14.27 5.29 7.40
CA SER A 72 14.58 4.65 8.70
C SER A 72 13.94 5.31 9.92
N ILE A 73 13.14 6.35 9.74
CA ILE A 73 12.66 7.27 10.77
C ILE A 73 11.52 6.66 11.62
N ASN A 74 10.91 5.54 11.19
CA ASN A 74 10.07 4.74 12.09
C ASN A 74 9.88 3.30 11.58
N TYR A 75 10.70 2.38 12.10
CA TYR A 75 10.76 0.97 11.68
C TYR A 75 9.47 0.17 11.92
N ASP A 76 8.54 0.70 12.71
CA ASP A 76 7.29 0.03 12.99
C ASP A 76 6.29 0.25 11.85
N ILE A 77 6.42 -0.56 10.80
CA ILE A 77 5.48 -0.64 9.67
C ILE A 77 4.04 -0.80 10.20
N LYS A 78 3.83 -1.41 11.38
CA LYS A 78 2.50 -1.57 11.98
C LYS A 78 1.90 -0.25 12.45
N LYS A 79 2.71 0.77 12.76
CA LYS A 79 2.27 2.08 13.26
C LYS A 79 2.26 3.17 12.21
N ASN A 80 3.05 3.05 11.15
CA ASN A 80 3.17 4.09 10.12
C ASN A 80 2.39 3.75 8.84
N THR A 81 1.26 4.40 8.64
CA THR A 81 0.38 4.21 7.48
C THR A 81 1.06 4.48 6.13
N LEU A 82 2.00 5.42 6.05
CA LEU A 82 2.75 5.66 4.81
C LEU A 82 3.64 4.45 4.47
N ASN A 83 4.30 3.85 5.46
CA ASN A 83 5.10 2.65 5.25
C ASN A 83 4.22 1.46 4.85
N LYS A 84 3.03 1.31 5.46
CA LYS A 84 2.03 0.31 5.03
C LYS A 84 1.61 0.52 3.58
N LEU A 85 1.32 1.76 3.19
CA LEU A 85 0.93 2.11 1.83
C LEU A 85 2.02 1.76 0.81
N ILE A 86 3.28 2.08 1.12
CA ILE A 86 4.44 1.77 0.28
C ILE A 86 4.59 0.25 0.10
N MET A 87 4.52 -0.52 1.19
CA MET A 87 4.64 -1.99 1.13
C MET A 87 3.47 -2.64 0.38
N ALA A 88 2.23 -2.18 0.62
CA ALA A 88 1.07 -2.67 -0.11
C ALA A 88 1.19 -2.43 -1.62
N TYR A 89 1.67 -1.25 -2.02
CA TYR A 89 1.90 -0.92 -3.42
C TYR A 89 3.03 -1.72 -4.08
N PHE A 90 4.09 -2.01 -3.33
CA PHE A 90 5.13 -2.92 -3.80
C PHE A 90 4.56 -4.29 -4.17
N TYR A 91 3.78 -4.91 -3.28
CA TYR A 91 3.18 -6.22 -3.56
C TYR A 91 2.21 -6.16 -4.74
N PHE A 92 1.28 -5.20 -4.74
CA PHE A 92 0.36 -4.98 -5.85
C PHE A 92 1.09 -4.91 -7.20
N LYS A 93 2.18 -4.14 -7.26
CA LYS A 93 2.96 -4.01 -8.48
C LYS A 93 3.60 -5.34 -8.90
N LYS A 94 4.19 -6.09 -7.96
CA LYS A 94 4.78 -7.41 -8.28
C LYS A 94 3.73 -8.40 -8.78
N GLU A 95 2.52 -8.37 -8.23
CA GLU A 95 1.40 -9.21 -8.66
C GLU A 95 0.96 -8.87 -10.08
N THR A 96 0.84 -7.57 -10.40
CA THR A 96 0.46 -7.11 -11.75
C THR A 96 1.54 -7.33 -12.81
N GLU A 97 2.82 -7.25 -12.43
CA GLU A 97 3.94 -7.43 -13.36
C GLU A 97 4.29 -8.90 -13.61
N ASN A 98 3.83 -9.82 -12.74
CA ASN A 98 4.11 -11.26 -12.80
C ASN A 98 5.61 -11.59 -12.95
N LYS A 99 6.48 -10.81 -12.29
CA LYS A 99 7.95 -10.91 -12.37
C LYS A 99 8.61 -11.68 -11.22
N MET A 100 7.81 -12.37 -10.40
CA MET A 100 8.27 -13.15 -9.24
C MET A 100 7.51 -14.48 -9.20
N ASP A 101 8.12 -15.50 -8.62
CA ASP A 101 7.40 -16.75 -8.31
C ASP A 101 6.13 -16.44 -7.51
N ARG A 102 4.99 -16.88 -8.04
CA ARG A 102 3.67 -16.57 -7.50
C ARG A 102 3.50 -17.08 -6.06
N GLN A 103 4.04 -18.25 -5.72
CA GLN A 103 3.91 -18.80 -4.37
C GLN A 103 4.72 -17.97 -3.37
N ILE A 104 5.96 -17.62 -3.73
CA ILE A 104 6.80 -16.77 -2.89
C ILE A 104 6.14 -15.41 -2.65
N LEU A 105 5.62 -14.79 -3.72
CA LEU A 105 4.96 -13.50 -3.65
C LEU A 105 3.72 -13.52 -2.76
N VAL A 106 2.87 -14.54 -2.91
CA VAL A 106 1.65 -14.70 -2.10
C VAL A 106 1.99 -14.85 -0.61
N VAL A 107 2.97 -15.68 -0.26
CA VAL A 107 3.37 -15.89 1.14
C VAL A 107 3.88 -14.61 1.78
N GLN A 108 4.70 -13.83 1.06
CA GLN A 108 5.22 -12.57 1.58
C GLN A 108 4.12 -11.52 1.77
N ALA A 109 3.22 -11.37 0.79
CA ALA A 109 2.10 -10.45 0.87
C ALA A 109 1.11 -10.84 1.99
N ASP A 110 0.78 -12.14 2.14
CA ASP A 110 -0.05 -12.65 3.23
C ASP A 110 0.55 -12.29 4.61
N ASN A 111 1.86 -12.51 4.79
CA ASN A 111 2.55 -12.20 6.05
C ASN A 111 2.52 -10.69 6.34
N PHE A 112 2.73 -9.86 5.32
CA PHE A 112 2.59 -8.43 5.45
C PHE A 112 1.17 -8.03 5.87
N TYR A 113 0.13 -8.45 5.14
CA TYR A 113 -1.26 -8.07 5.42
C TYR A 113 -1.76 -8.56 6.79
N LYS A 114 -1.32 -9.75 7.24
CA LYS A 114 -1.54 -10.22 8.61
C LYS A 114 -0.91 -9.30 9.65
N SER A 115 0.28 -8.76 9.36
CA SER A 115 1.04 -7.93 10.31
C SER A 115 0.50 -6.51 10.49
N VAL A 116 -0.18 -5.96 9.47
CA VAL A 116 -0.64 -4.57 9.48
C VAL A 116 -2.01 -4.34 10.10
N ALA A 117 -2.70 -5.42 10.52
CA ALA A 117 -4.04 -5.43 11.11
C ALA A 117 -4.92 -4.38 10.43
N LEU A 118 -5.29 -4.65 9.17
CA LEU A 118 -6.33 -3.87 8.51
C LEU A 118 -7.58 -4.10 9.34
N ASN A 119 -7.91 -3.13 10.20
CA ASN A 119 -8.96 -3.27 11.21
C ASN A 119 -10.20 -3.87 10.56
N LYS A 120 -10.70 -4.95 11.18
CA LYS A 120 -12.04 -5.48 10.93
C LYS A 120 -13.07 -4.43 11.33
#